data_AF-A0A3C0Q4Z5-F1
#
_entry.id   AF-A0A3C0Q4Z5-F1
#
_cell.length_a   1.000
_cell.length_b   1.000
_cell.length_c   1.000
_cell.angle_alpha   90.00
_cell.angle_beta   90.00
_cell.angle_gamma   90.00
#
_symmetry.space_group_name_H-M   'P 1'
#
loop_
_entity.id
_entity.type
_entity.pdbx_description
1 polymer ?
#
loop_
_entity_poly.entity_id
_entity_poly.type
_entity_poly.pdbx_seq_one_letter_code
_entity_poly.pdbx_strand_id
1 'polypeptide(L)'
;MEAIGRFTLGRYWNVATPAQQTEYQALFRKMVVNVYAQRFGDYKGQKFEVKSARPVGNEDVLVSSFIIPTDGSDNIQVDWRVRNRGGSFKIVDVLVAGVSMSVTQRSDFSSVIQRGGGKLDVLIDYLKQKS
;
A
#
# COMPACT_ATOMS: atom_id res chain seq x y z
N MET A 1 -7.74 -2.70 -4.73
CA MET A 1 -6.86 -3.39 -3.76
C MET A 1 -6.15 -4.59 -4.38
N GLU A 2 -6.83 -5.42 -5.17
CA GLU A 2 -6.22 -6.64 -5.72
C GLU A 2 -4.93 -6.40 -6.52
N ALA A 3 -4.90 -5.38 -7.39
CA ALA A 3 -3.72 -5.03 -8.16
C ALA A 3 -2.51 -4.69 -7.27
N ILE A 4 -2.73 -3.95 -6.18
CA ILE A 4 -1.68 -3.62 -5.19
C ILE A 4 -1.23 -4.89 -4.48
N GLY A 5 -2.18 -5.71 -3.98
CA GLY A 5 -1.85 -6.97 -3.31
C GLY A 5 -1.05 -7.93 -4.20
N ARG A 6 -1.40 -8.04 -5.49
CA ARG A 6 -0.62 -8.84 -6.46
C ARG A 6 0.77 -8.28 -6.65
N PHE A 7 0.89 -6.96 -6.80
CA PHE A 7 2.17 -6.28 -6.96
C PHE A 7 3.08 -6.49 -5.74
N THR A 8 2.54 -6.36 -4.52
CA THR A 8 3.31 -6.54 -3.28
C THR A 8 3.74 -7.99 -3.08
N LEU A 9 3.00 -8.97 -3.60
CA LEU A 9 3.45 -10.37 -3.56
C LEU A 9 4.54 -10.68 -4.61
N GLY A 10 4.60 -9.88 -5.68
CA GLY A 10 5.62 -9.97 -6.70
C GLY A 10 5.70 -11.35 -7.36
N ARG A 11 6.92 -11.91 -7.48
CA ARG A 11 7.13 -13.21 -8.14
C ARG A 11 6.40 -14.37 -7.45
N TYR A 12 6.15 -14.26 -6.14
CA TYR A 12 5.51 -15.32 -5.37
C TYR A 12 4.03 -15.48 -5.73
N TRP A 13 3.40 -14.46 -6.33
CA TRP A 13 2.05 -14.57 -6.87
C TRP A 13 1.94 -15.66 -7.94
N ASN A 14 2.93 -15.78 -8.81
CA ASN A 14 2.90 -16.69 -9.96
C ASN A 14 3.09 -18.16 -9.56
N VAL A 15 3.65 -18.44 -8.38
CA VAL A 15 3.87 -19.80 -7.87
C VAL A 15 2.88 -20.17 -6.75
N ALA A 16 2.06 -19.22 -6.30
CA ALA A 16 1.04 -19.45 -5.29
C ALA A 16 -0.11 -20.28 -5.86
N THR A 17 -0.65 -21.20 -5.05
CA THR A 17 -1.88 -21.91 -5.40
C THR A 17 -3.08 -20.95 -5.39
N PRO A 18 -4.18 -21.27 -6.10
CA PRO A 18 -5.39 -20.45 -6.06
C PRO A 18 -5.94 -20.23 -4.63
N ALA A 19 -5.81 -21.24 -3.76
CA ALA A 19 -6.19 -21.13 -2.35
C ALA A 19 -5.31 -20.11 -1.61
N GLN A 20 -3.98 -20.20 -1.77
CA GLN A 20 -3.04 -19.24 -1.17
C GLN A 20 -3.26 -17.82 -1.69
N GLN A 21 -3.50 -17.64 -2.99
CA GLN A 21 -3.80 -16.33 -3.57
C GLN A 21 -5.06 -15.70 -2.94
N THR A 22 -6.11 -16.50 -2.75
CA THR A 22 -7.38 -16.07 -2.16
C THR A 22 -7.20 -15.67 -0.70
N GLU A 23 -6.55 -16.53 0.09
CA GLU A 23 -6.29 -16.29 1.51
C GLU A 23 -5.38 -15.06 1.71
N TYR A 24 -4.30 -14.97 0.94
CA TYR A 24 -3.41 -13.81 0.95
C TYR A 24 -4.14 -12.51 0.62
N GLN A 25 -5.00 -12.47 -0.41
CA GLN A 25 -5.72 -11.25 -0.78
C GLN A 25 -6.69 -10.80 0.31
N ALA A 26 -7.35 -11.75 0.98
CA ALA A 26 -8.23 -11.46 2.10
C ALA A 26 -7.44 -10.87 3.29
N LEU A 27 -6.34 -11.51 3.67
CA LEU A 27 -5.47 -11.05 4.75
C LEU A 27 -4.79 -9.71 4.44
N PHE A 28 -4.28 -9.53 3.22
CA PHE A 28 -3.69 -8.27 2.77
C PHE A 28 -4.69 -7.12 2.90
N ARG A 29 -5.95 -7.32 2.48
CA ARG A 29 -7.01 -6.32 2.62
C ARG A 29 -7.26 -5.99 4.09
N LYS A 30 -7.34 -7.00 4.96
CA LYS A 30 -7.57 -6.82 6.41
C LYS A 30 -6.42 -6.07 7.07
N MET A 31 -5.17 -6.47 6.80
CA MET A 31 -3.97 -5.76 7.26
C MET A 31 -3.98 -4.29 6.85
N VAL A 32 -4.26 -4.01 5.56
CA VAL A 32 -4.34 -2.63 5.05
C VAL A 32 -5.40 -1.83 5.81
N VAL A 33 -6.61 -2.38 5.97
CA VAL A 33 -7.68 -1.71 6.73
C VAL A 33 -7.24 -1.40 8.15
N ASN A 34 -6.64 -2.35 8.86
CA ASN A 34 -6.21 -2.15 10.24
C ASN A 34 -5.14 -1.07 10.38
N VAL A 35 -4.12 -1.10 9.51
CA VAL A 35 -3.02 -0.12 9.52
C VAL A 35 -3.57 1.28 9.29
N TYR A 36 -4.50 1.45 8.34
CA TYR A 36 -5.08 2.77 8.08
C TYR A 36 -6.10 3.18 9.14
N ALA A 37 -6.92 2.26 9.67
CA ALA A 37 -7.84 2.57 10.76
C ALA A 37 -7.10 3.09 12.00
N GLN A 38 -5.96 2.50 12.34
CA GLN A 38 -5.10 2.99 13.42
C GLN A 38 -4.59 4.41 13.12
N ARG A 39 -4.06 4.65 11.92
CA ARG A 39 -3.57 5.97 11.51
C ARG A 39 -4.67 7.04 11.47
N PHE A 40 -5.91 6.67 11.15
CA PHE A 40 -7.06 7.57 11.26
C PHE A 40 -7.45 7.84 12.71
N GLY A 41 -7.24 6.90 13.64
CA GLY A 41 -7.39 7.14 15.08
C GLY A 41 -6.35 8.13 15.65
N ASP A 42 -5.17 8.17 15.04
CA ASP A 42 -4.10 9.13 15.36
C ASP A 42 -4.35 10.52 14.75
N TYR A 43 -5.41 10.70 13.96
CA TYR A 43 -5.81 12.01 13.47
C TYR A 43 -6.30 12.90 14.62
N LYS A 44 -5.62 14.03 14.84
CA LYS A 44 -5.89 15.04 15.87
C LYS A 44 -6.26 16.40 15.27
N GLY A 45 -6.75 16.42 14.03
CA GLY A 45 -7.15 17.65 13.32
C GLY A 45 -6.10 18.17 12.33
N GLN A 46 -5.16 17.34 11.90
CA GLN A 46 -4.17 17.70 10.87
C GLN A 46 -4.89 18.12 9.57
N LYS A 47 -4.42 19.18 8.90
CA LYS A 47 -5.05 19.59 7.63
C LYS A 47 -4.51 18.75 6.47
N PHE A 48 -5.38 18.34 5.56
CA PHE A 48 -4.99 17.71 4.30
C PHE A 48 -5.15 18.70 3.16
N GLU A 49 -4.05 18.98 2.44
CA GLU A 49 -4.05 19.96 1.35
C GLU A 49 -3.50 19.34 0.06
N VAL A 50 -4.33 19.31 -1.00
CA VAL A 50 -3.90 18.91 -2.35
C VAL A 50 -3.21 20.10 -3.01
N LYS A 51 -1.98 19.90 -3.52
CA LYS A 51 -1.18 20.97 -4.13
C LYS A 51 -1.16 20.91 -5.65
N SER A 52 -1.06 19.71 -6.22
CA SER A 52 -0.93 19.55 -7.67
C SER A 52 -1.35 18.16 -8.12
N ALA A 53 -1.66 18.04 -9.41
CA ALA A 53 -1.83 16.77 -10.08
C ALA A 53 -1.09 16.83 -11.41
N ARG A 54 -0.29 15.81 -11.72
CA ARG A 54 0.44 15.72 -12.98
C ARG A 54 0.41 14.31 -13.55
N PRO A 55 0.31 14.14 -14.88
CA PRO A 55 0.47 12.83 -15.51
C PRO A 55 1.84 12.22 -15.19
N VAL A 56 1.88 10.89 -15.01
CA VAL A 56 3.10 10.11 -14.84
C VAL A 56 2.97 8.82 -15.65
N GLY A 57 3.80 8.68 -16.70
CA GLY A 57 3.63 7.62 -17.68
C GLY A 57 2.33 7.79 -18.47
N ASN A 58 1.81 6.69 -19.01
CA ASN A 58 0.70 6.74 -19.97
C ASN A 58 -0.69 6.65 -19.33
N GLU A 59 -0.81 6.05 -18.14
CA GLU A 59 -2.11 5.71 -17.54
C GLU A 59 -2.31 6.31 -16.13
N ASP A 60 -1.25 6.84 -15.53
CA ASP A 60 -1.25 7.26 -14.13
C ASP A 60 -1.16 8.79 -13.99
N VAL A 61 -1.73 9.30 -12.91
CA VAL A 61 -1.61 10.67 -12.43
C VAL A 61 -1.03 10.62 -11.03
N LEU A 62 -0.03 11.46 -10.77
CA LEU A 62 0.50 11.68 -9.44
C LEU A 62 -0.15 12.93 -8.85
N VAL A 63 -0.92 12.75 -7.79
CA VAL A 63 -1.57 13.82 -7.03
C VAL A 63 -0.72 14.10 -5.80
N SER A 64 -0.14 15.28 -5.70
CA SER A 64 0.73 15.67 -4.58
C SER A 64 -0.08 16.39 -3.51
N SER A 65 0.12 16.02 -2.25
CA SER A 65 -0.59 16.61 -1.11
C SER A 65 0.32 16.73 0.11
N PHE A 66 -0.10 17.53 1.09
CA PHE A 66 0.52 17.62 2.40
C PHE A 66 -0.48 17.28 3.50
N ILE A 67 -0.01 16.54 4.50
CA ILE A 67 -0.62 16.48 5.83
C ILE A 67 0.11 17.52 6.68
N ILE A 68 -0.63 18.51 7.17
CA ILE A 68 -0.13 19.62 7.98
C ILE A 68 -0.45 19.30 9.45
N PRO A 69 0.55 18.96 10.28
CA PRO A 69 0.36 18.67 11.69
C PRO A 69 -0.18 19.86 12.49
N THR A 70 -0.86 19.59 13.60
CA THR A 70 -1.38 20.63 14.51
C THR A 70 -0.37 21.05 15.58
N ASP A 71 0.69 20.27 15.77
CA ASP A 71 1.73 20.46 16.79
C ASP A 71 2.92 21.30 16.28
N GLY A 72 2.87 21.78 15.04
CA GLY A 72 3.93 22.58 14.43
C GLY A 72 5.10 21.76 13.87
N SER A 73 5.00 20.43 13.85
CA SER A 73 5.98 19.59 13.17
C SER A 73 5.92 19.75 11.64
N ASP A 74 6.97 19.27 10.96
CA ASP A 74 7.11 19.42 9.51
C ASP A 74 5.93 18.80 8.73
N ASN A 75 5.53 19.49 7.67
CA ASN A 75 4.49 18.99 6.76
C ASN A 75 4.92 17.66 6.13
N ILE A 76 4.03 16.68 6.14
CA ILE A 76 4.29 15.36 5.56
C ILE A 76 3.78 15.37 4.14
N GLN A 77 4.68 15.29 3.17
CA GLN A 77 4.30 15.12 1.77
C GLN A 77 3.75 13.70 1.54
N VAL A 78 2.58 13.64 0.92
CA VAL A 78 1.94 12.40 0.49
C VAL A 78 1.56 12.54 -0.98
N ASP A 79 2.16 11.69 -1.82
CA ASP A 79 1.82 11.63 -3.24
C ASP A 79 0.99 10.38 -3.53
N TRP A 80 -0.11 10.56 -4.25
CA TRP A 80 -1.05 9.51 -4.59
C TRP A 80 -0.87 9.16 -6.06
N ARG A 81 -0.44 7.93 -6.37
CA ARG A 81 -0.42 7.44 -7.74
C ARG A 81 -1.78 6.86 -8.06
N VAL A 82 -2.49 7.49 -8.98
CA VAL A 82 -3.86 7.16 -9.33
C VAL A 82 -3.93 6.72 -10.79
N ARG A 83 -4.58 5.60 -11.07
CA ARG A 83 -4.79 5.09 -12.43
C ARG A 83 -6.23 5.28 -12.85
N ASN A 84 -6.44 5.75 -14.07
CA ASN A 84 -7.76 5.69 -14.69
C ASN A 84 -8.00 4.29 -15.27
N ARG A 85 -9.04 3.59 -14.80
CA ARG A 85 -9.51 2.34 -15.38
C ARG A 85 -10.96 2.51 -15.82
N GLY A 86 -11.16 2.65 -17.13
CA GLY A 86 -12.51 2.73 -17.72
C GLY A 86 -13.35 3.89 -17.19
N GLY A 87 -12.74 5.04 -16.92
CA GLY A 87 -13.41 6.21 -16.36
C GLY A 87 -13.45 6.25 -14.84
N SER A 88 -12.97 5.22 -14.14
CA SER A 88 -12.86 5.20 -12.68
C SER A 88 -11.41 5.34 -12.23
N PHE A 89 -11.13 6.38 -11.46
CA PHE A 89 -9.83 6.58 -10.83
C PHE A 89 -9.65 5.66 -9.61
N LYS A 90 -8.55 4.92 -9.58
CA LYS A 90 -8.18 4.04 -8.46
C LYS A 90 -6.75 4.34 -8.02
N ILE A 91 -6.54 4.43 -6.71
CA ILE A 91 -5.20 4.52 -6.14
C ILE A 91 -4.48 3.18 -6.41
N VAL A 92 -3.27 3.27 -6.95
CA VAL A 92 -2.40 2.12 -7.22
C VAL A 92 -1.11 2.16 -6.39
N ASP A 93 -0.74 3.31 -5.86
CA ASP A 93 0.36 3.45 -4.91
C ASP A 93 0.22 4.74 -4.09
N VAL A 94 0.86 4.78 -2.93
CA VAL A 94 1.00 5.97 -2.10
C VAL A 94 2.48 6.15 -1.81
N LEU A 95 3.00 7.35 -2.01
CA LEU A 95 4.35 7.72 -1.64
C LEU A 95 4.28 8.64 -0.42
N VAL A 96 5.01 8.30 0.63
CA VAL A 96 5.13 9.14 1.82
C VAL A 96 6.57 9.61 1.90
N ALA A 97 6.77 10.93 1.94
CA ALA A 97 8.11 11.53 1.88
C ALA A 97 8.98 10.96 0.74
N GLY A 98 8.37 10.75 -0.43
CA GLY A 98 9.03 10.20 -1.63
C GLY A 98 9.21 8.67 -1.65
N VAL A 99 8.85 7.96 -0.57
CA VAL A 99 8.99 6.50 -0.48
C VAL A 99 7.69 5.80 -0.86
N SER A 100 7.74 4.95 -1.89
CA SER A 100 6.60 4.13 -2.32
C SER A 100 6.24 3.06 -1.29
N MET A 101 5.01 3.11 -0.80
CA MET A 101 4.51 2.15 0.19
C MET A 101 4.34 0.76 -0.40
N SER A 102 3.88 0.64 -1.66
CA SER A 102 3.73 -0.67 -2.30
C SER A 102 5.08 -1.33 -2.62
N VAL A 103 6.11 -0.56 -2.98
CA VAL A 103 7.47 -1.08 -3.18
C VAL A 103 8.10 -1.52 -1.86
N THR A 104 7.98 -0.71 -0.81
CA THR A 104 8.43 -1.08 0.53
C THR A 104 7.76 -2.37 1.00
N GLN A 105 6.42 -2.45 0.87
CA GLN A 105 5.68 -3.64 1.28
C GLN A 105 6.09 -4.89 0.49
N ARG A 106 6.41 -4.74 -0.80
CA ARG A 106 6.93 -5.83 -1.64
C ARG A 106 8.28 -6.34 -1.14
N SER A 107 9.16 -5.43 -0.74
CA SER A 107 10.46 -5.77 -0.15
C SER A 107 10.29 -6.53 1.17
N ASP A 108 9.39 -6.04 2.03
CA ASP A 108 9.10 -6.66 3.32
C ASP A 108 8.54 -8.08 3.15
N PHE A 109 7.54 -8.25 2.29
CA PHE A 109 6.95 -9.57 2.02
C PHE A 109 7.97 -10.53 1.41
N SER A 110 8.79 -10.06 0.48
CA SER A 110 9.87 -10.88 -0.09
C SER A 110 10.85 -11.33 0.98
N SER A 111 11.19 -10.44 1.92
CA SER A 111 12.10 -10.74 3.04
C SER A 111 11.49 -11.76 4.01
N VAL A 112 10.20 -11.63 4.35
CA VAL A 112 9.47 -12.60 5.20
C VAL A 112 9.48 -13.98 4.56
N ILE A 113 9.12 -14.07 3.27
CA ILE A 113 9.08 -15.35 2.55
C ILE A 113 10.48 -15.97 2.45
N GLN A 114 11.50 -15.18 2.15
CA GLN A 114 12.89 -15.67 2.03
C GLN A 114 13.41 -16.24 3.36
N ARG A 115 13.18 -15.53 4.48
CA ARG A 115 13.53 -16.04 5.82
C ARG A 115 12.76 -17.32 6.17
N GLY A 116 11.56 -17.49 5.63
CA GLY A 116 10.73 -18.68 5.73
C GLY A 116 11.08 -19.83 4.77
N GLY A 117 12.24 -19.80 4.10
CA GLY A 117 12.64 -20.83 3.15
C GLY A 117 11.90 -20.80 1.82
N GLY A 118 11.38 -19.63 1.42
CA GLY A 118 10.67 -19.46 0.16
C GLY A 118 9.19 -19.86 0.20
N LYS A 119 8.66 -20.24 1.36
CA LYS A 119 7.28 -20.72 1.53
C LYS A 119 6.32 -19.55 1.72
N LEU A 120 5.30 -19.48 0.88
CA LEU A 120 4.27 -18.43 0.97
C LEU A 120 3.45 -18.52 2.26
N ASP A 121 3.28 -19.72 2.81
CA ASP A 121 2.51 -19.94 4.05
C ASP A 121 3.09 -19.14 5.22
N VAL A 122 4.41 -18.91 5.25
CA VAL A 122 5.08 -18.08 6.27
C VAL A 122 4.60 -16.63 6.21
N LEU A 123 4.36 -16.09 5.01
CA LEU A 123 3.78 -14.76 4.87
C LEU A 123 2.29 -14.76 5.25
N ILE A 124 1.54 -15.79 4.88
CA ILE A 124 0.12 -15.92 5.27
C ILE A 124 0.00 -15.92 6.79
N ASP A 125 0.82 -16.69 7.50
CA ASP A 125 0.83 -16.74 8.95
C ASP A 125 1.27 -15.41 9.58
N TYR A 126 2.29 -14.76 9.00
CA TYR A 126 2.68 -13.41 9.39
C TYR A 126 1.52 -12.41 9.25
N LEU A 127 0.78 -12.47 8.15
CA LEU A 127 -0.37 -11.58 7.93
C LEU A 127 -1.52 -11.88 8.87
N LYS A 128 -1.77 -13.14 9.26
CA LYS A 128 -2.78 -13.51 10.27
C LYS A 128 -2.51 -12.83 11.62
N GLN A 129 -1.24 -12.68 12.01
CA GLN A 129 -0.87 -11.98 13.24
C GLN A 129 -1.05 -10.45 13.16
N LYS A 130 -1.06 -9.90 11.95
CA LYS A 130 -1.21 -8.45 11.69
C LYS A 130 -2.64 -8.03 11.34
N SER A 131 -3.54 -9.01 11.17
CA SER A 131 -4.89 -8.83 10.63
C SER A 131 -5.98 -9.04 11.65
#